data_AF-A0AAD4M0F9-F1
#
_entry.id   AF-A0AAD4M0F9-F1
#
_cell.length_a   1.000
_cell.length_b   1.000
_cell.length_c   1.000
_cell.angle_alpha   90.00
_cell.angle_beta   90.00
_cell.angle_gamma   90.00
#
_symmetry.space_group_name_H-M   'P 1'
#
loop_
_entity.id
_entity.type
_entity.pdbx_description
1 polymer ?
#
loop_
_entity_poly.entity_id
_entity_poly.type
_entity_poly.pdbx_seq_one_letter_code
_entity_poly.pdbx_strand_id
1 'polypeptide(L)'
;MYLDLSRLDEAEASYREALKFHKTANDVLGQGTDLHGLGEVHMQRSQLEDARSMFEKALVMHKKAHAPGWQDLDQEQLNIVLSKLGKTTQK
;
A
#
# COMPACT_ATOMS: atom_id res chain seq x y z
N MET A 1 -17.04 -17.52 -4.09
CA MET A 1 -16.23 -16.28 -4.00
C MET A 1 -15.30 -16.32 -2.77
N TYR A 2 -14.61 -17.45 -2.51
CA TYR A 2 -13.69 -17.61 -1.36
C TYR A 2 -12.21 -17.53 -1.76
N LEU A 3 -11.90 -17.86 -3.02
CA LEU A 3 -10.53 -17.90 -3.52
C LEU A 3 -9.87 -16.52 -3.54
N ASP A 4 -10.62 -15.47 -3.90
CA ASP A 4 -10.05 -14.13 -3.99
C ASP A 4 -9.69 -13.55 -2.61
N LEU A 5 -10.51 -13.81 -1.58
CA LEU A 5 -10.18 -13.38 -0.21
C LEU A 5 -8.97 -14.13 0.35
N SER A 6 -8.88 -15.44 0.13
CA SER A 6 -7.71 -16.25 0.51
C SER A 6 -6.43 -15.73 -0.13
N ARG A 7 -6.47 -15.44 -1.43
CA ARG A 7 -5.31 -14.91 -2.17
C ARG A 7 -4.87 -13.55 -1.64
N LEU A 8 -5.81 -12.71 -1.20
CA LEU A 8 -5.51 -11.43 -0.58
C LEU A 8 -4.91 -11.58 0.82
N ASP A 9 -5.33 -12.59 1.61
CA ASP A 9 -4.72 -12.88 2.92
C ASP A 9 -3.27 -13.34 2.76
N GLU A 10 -3.03 -14.22 1.78
CA GLU A 10 -1.69 -14.71 1.44
C GLU A 10 -0.79 -13.57 0.93
N ALA A 11 -1.33 -12.67 0.09
CA ALA A 11 -0.62 -11.49 -0.38
C ALA A 11 -0.27 -10.54 0.78
N GLU A 12 -1.23 -10.26 1.67
CA GLU A 12 -0.99 -9.43 2.85
C GLU A 12 0.11 -10.02 3.74
N ALA A 13 0.05 -11.32 4.01
CA ALA A 13 1.06 -12.02 4.81
C ALA A 13 2.46 -11.92 4.17
N SER A 14 2.54 -12.16 2.85
CA SER A 14 3.80 -12.10 2.09
C SER A 14 4.42 -10.71 2.12
N TYR A 15 3.63 -9.65 1.90
CA TYR A 15 4.16 -8.28 1.96
C TYR A 15 4.56 -7.88 3.39
N ARG A 16 3.84 -8.33 4.42
CA ARG A 16 4.22 -8.06 5.82
C ARG A 16 5.54 -8.75 6.19
N GLU A 17 5.75 -9.96 5.69
CA GLU A 17 7.00 -10.69 5.88
C GLU A 17 8.16 -10.02 5.14
N ALA A 18 7.97 -9.67 3.86
CA ALA A 18 8.94 -8.91 3.08
C ALA A 18 9.31 -7.59 3.76
N LEU A 19 8.31 -6.86 4.28
CA LEU A 19 8.51 -5.60 4.99
C LEU A 19 9.38 -5.79 6.24
N LYS A 20 9.25 -6.92 6.93
CA LYS A 20 10.10 -7.25 8.08
C LYS A 20 11.54 -7.49 7.63
N PHE A 21 11.75 -8.22 6.55
CA PHE A 21 13.09 -8.46 5.99
C PHE A 21 13.75 -7.17 5.51
N HIS A 22 13.05 -6.34 4.72
CA HIS A 22 13.59 -5.07 4.23
C HIS A 22 13.85 -4.07 5.38
N LYS A 23 13.06 -4.09 6.46
CA LYS A 23 13.37 -3.34 7.69
C LYS A 23 14.67 -3.81 8.34
N THR A 24 14.87 -5.12 8.48
CA THR A 24 16.11 -5.66 9.04
C THR A 24 17.31 -5.36 8.15
N ALA A 25 17.13 -5.36 6.83
CA ALA A 25 18.17 -5.02 5.86
C ALA A 25 18.42 -3.50 5.72
N ASN A 26 17.63 -2.64 6.39
CA ASN A 26 17.58 -1.19 6.16
C ASN A 26 17.35 -0.80 4.69
N ASP A 27 16.70 -1.67 3.91
CA ASP A 27 16.30 -1.35 2.54
C ASP A 27 15.04 -0.49 2.56
N VAL A 28 15.24 0.82 2.39
CA VAL A 28 14.15 1.80 2.42
C VAL A 28 13.30 1.73 1.16
N LEU A 29 13.88 1.38 0.01
CA LEU A 29 13.14 1.23 -1.24
C LEU A 29 12.24 -0.01 -1.17
N GLY A 30 12.79 -1.15 -0.73
CA GLY A 30 12.01 -2.38 -0.53
C GLY A 30 10.87 -2.19 0.46
N GLN A 31 11.10 -1.49 1.58
CA GLN A 31 10.04 -1.14 2.52
C GLN A 31 8.90 -0.34 1.88
N GLY A 32 9.23 0.60 0.99
CA GLY A 32 8.23 1.39 0.26
C GLY A 32 7.40 0.53 -0.68
N THR A 33 8.05 -0.36 -1.45
CA THR A 33 7.38 -1.28 -2.36
C THR A 33 6.42 -2.22 -1.62
N ASP A 34 6.84 -2.77 -0.48
CA ASP A 34 5.98 -3.66 0.32
C ASP A 34 4.76 -2.92 0.87
N LEU A 35 4.95 -1.68 1.34
CA LEU A 35 3.86 -0.82 1.82
C LEU A 35 2.90 -0.47 0.68
N HIS A 36 3.40 -0.22 -0.53
CA HIS A 36 2.57 -0.01 -1.70
C HIS A 36 1.70 -1.23 -2.00
N GLY A 37 2.30 -2.42 -2.00
CA GLY A 37 1.58 -3.69 -2.20
C GLY A 37 0.51 -3.93 -1.14
N LEU A 38 0.78 -3.62 0.13
CA LEU A 38 -0.23 -3.67 1.20
C LEU A 38 -1.38 -2.68 0.94
N GLY A 39 -1.08 -1.49 0.42
CA GLY A 39 -2.08 -0.51 0.00
C GLY A 39 -3.02 -1.06 -1.07
N GLU A 40 -2.47 -1.73 -2.09
CA GLU A 40 -3.26 -2.37 -3.15
C GLU A 40 -4.14 -3.51 -2.62
N VAL A 41 -3.62 -4.35 -1.71
CA VAL A 41 -4.39 -5.42 -1.08
C VAL A 41 -5.58 -4.87 -0.30
N HIS A 42 -5.37 -3.83 0.52
CA HIS A 42 -6.45 -3.16 1.26
C HIS A 42 -7.45 -2.47 0.33
N MET A 43 -6.97 -1.90 -0.78
CA MET A 43 -7.82 -1.35 -1.85
C MET A 43 -8.76 -2.41 -2.44
N GLN A 44 -8.24 -3.61 -2.73
CA GLN A 44 -9.04 -4.73 -3.25
C GLN A 44 -10.05 -5.26 -2.20
N ARG A 45 -9.73 -5.13 -0.91
CA ARG A 45 -10.63 -5.45 0.22
C ARG A 45 -11.66 -4.35 0.52
N SER A 46 -11.68 -3.25 -0.24
CA SER A 46 -12.49 -2.07 0.05
C SER A 46 -12.20 -1.42 1.42
N GLN A 47 -11.03 -1.70 2.00
CA GLN A 47 -10.53 -1.12 3.25
C GLN A 47 -9.79 0.17 2.92
N LEU A 48 -10.53 1.19 2.47
CA LEU A 48 -9.96 2.40 1.87
C LEU A 48 -9.11 3.21 2.85
N GLU A 49 -9.46 3.28 4.13
CA GLU A 49 -8.65 4.00 5.13
C GLU A 49 -7.32 3.28 5.44
N ASP A 50 -7.34 1.94 5.50
CA ASP A 50 -6.11 1.16 5.67
C ASP A 50 -5.21 1.30 4.44
N ALA A 51 -5.79 1.24 3.24
CA ALA A 51 -5.07 1.46 2.00
C ALA A 51 -4.41 2.84 1.95
N ARG A 52 -5.16 3.88 2.32
CA ARG A 52 -4.65 5.25 2.44
C ARG A 52 -3.43 5.30 3.37
N SER A 53 -3.53 4.72 4.55
CA SER A 53 -2.43 4.69 5.52
C SER A 53 -1.19 3.99 4.97
N MET A 54 -1.38 2.92 4.20
CA MET A 54 -0.26 2.20 3.58
C MET A 54 0.42 3.01 2.47
N PHE A 55 -0.34 3.62 1.56
CA PHE A 55 0.22 4.49 0.51
C PHE A 55 0.91 5.74 1.06
N GLU A 56 0.38 6.35 2.13
CA GLU A 56 1.06 7.47 2.81
C GLU A 56 2.42 7.03 3.38
N LYS A 57 2.50 5.83 3.97
CA LYS A 57 3.77 5.28 4.47
C LYS A 57 4.72 4.92 3.33
N ALA A 58 4.22 4.33 2.24
CA ALA A 58 5.00 4.03 1.03
C ALA A 58 5.65 5.30 0.47
N LEU A 59 4.88 6.38 0.35
CA LEU A 59 5.35 7.68 -0.14
C LEU A 59 6.49 8.24 0.72
N VAL A 60 6.39 8.11 2.05
CA VAL A 60 7.46 8.53 2.97
C VAL A 60 8.73 7.71 2.75
N MET A 61 8.62 6.41 2.52
CA MET A 61 9.77 5.55 2.23
C MET A 61 10.38 5.85 0.87
N HIS A 62 9.58 5.98 -0.19
CA HIS A 62 10.07 6.31 -1.53
C HIS A 62 10.67 7.71 -1.63
N LYS A 63 10.20 8.67 -0.81
CA LYS A 63 10.87 9.97 -0.64
C LYS A 63 12.24 9.82 0.00
N LYS A 64 12.37 9.03 1.07
CA LYS A 64 13.66 8.75 1.72
C LYS A 64 14.62 7.99 0.81
N ALA A 65 14.09 7.12 -0.06
CA ALA A 65 14.87 6.37 -1.05
C ALA A 65 15.23 7.19 -2.31
N HIS A 66 14.83 8.46 -2.40
CA HIS A 66 15.03 9.32 -3.59
C HIS A 66 14.51 8.66 -4.89
N ALA A 67 13.34 8.02 -4.81
CA ALA A 67 12.74 7.26 -5.89
C ALA A 67 11.53 8.01 -6.50
N PRO A 68 11.73 8.95 -7.46
CA PRO A 68 10.67 9.83 -7.94
C PRO A 68 9.54 9.09 -8.67
N GLY A 69 9.84 8.08 -9.48
CA GLY A 69 8.81 7.30 -10.17
C GLY A 69 7.86 6.57 -9.23
N TRP A 70 8.37 6.13 -8.07
CA TRP A 70 7.56 5.52 -7.04
C TRP A 70 6.72 6.54 -6.26
N GLN A 71 7.21 7.77 -6.08
CA GLN A 71 6.44 8.84 -5.44
C GLN A 71 5.21 9.23 -6.25
N ASP A 72 5.36 9.31 -7.58
CA ASP A 72 4.25 9.63 -8.47
C ASP A 72 3.17 8.53 -8.41
N LEU A 73 3.59 7.25 -8.40
CA LEU A 73 2.69 6.12 -8.26
C LEU A 73 1.93 6.13 -6.91
N ASP A 74 2.64 6.34 -5.80
CA ASP A 74 1.99 6.42 -4.48
C ASP A 74 0.99 7.57 -4.41
N GLN A 75 1.33 8.72 -5.00
CA GLN A 75 0.48 9.89 -5.02
C GLN A 75 -0.77 9.67 -5.89
N GLU A 76 -0.62 8.99 -7.03
CA GLU A 76 -1.74 8.58 -7.87
C GLU A 76 -2.68 7.63 -7.14
N GLN A 77 -2.15 6.58 -6.50
CA GLN A 77 -2.96 5.65 -5.72
C GLN A 77 -3.66 6.33 -4.55
N LEU A 78 -2.98 7.24 -3.85
CA LEU A 78 -3.58 8.04 -2.78
C LEU A 78 -4.76 8.88 -3.29
N ASN A 79 -4.63 9.52 -4.45
CA ASN A 79 -5.70 10.29 -5.07
C ASN A 79 -6.91 9.40 -5.43
N ILE A 80 -6.66 8.19 -5.94
CA ILE A 80 -7.72 7.20 -6.24
C ILE A 80 -8.45 6.80 -4.96
N VAL A 81 -7.72 6.50 -3.89
CA VAL A 81 -8.29 6.10 -2.59
C VAL A 81 -9.12 7.23 -2.00
N LEU A 82 -8.60 8.47 -1.99
CA LEU A 82 -9.32 9.65 -1.49
C LEU A 82 -10.59 9.94 -2.29
N SER A 83 -10.54 9.78 -3.62
CA SER A 83 -11.72 9.90 -4.49
C SER A 83 -12.80 8.86 -4.15
N LYS A 84 -12.40 7.61 -3.86
CA LYS A 84 -13.32 6.55 -3.42
C LYS A 84 -13.88 6.83 -2.02
N LEU A 85 -13.06 7.26 -1.07
CA LEU A 85 -13.50 7.65 0.28
C LEU A 85 -14.54 8.77 0.22
N GLY A 86 -14.28 9.85 -0.52
CA GLY A 86 -15.21 10.97 -0.66
C GLY A 86 -16.54 10.62 -1.35
N LYS A 87 -16.57 9.60 -2.21
CA LYS A 87 -17.82 9.04 -2.79
C LYS A 87 -18.61 8.18 -1.80
N THR A 88 -17.98 7.68 -0.75
CA THR A 88 -18.62 6.81 0.24
C THR A 88 -19.30 7.64 1.35
N THR A 89 -18.85 8.87 1.59
CA THR A 89 -19.40 9.78 2.60
C THR A 89 -20.68 10.51 2.15
N GLN A 90 -21.02 10.48 0.86
CA GLN A 90 -22.30 11.01 0.38
C GLN A 90 -23.36 9.90 0.39
N LYS A 91 -24.00 9.70 1.54
CA LYS A 91 -25.23 8.89 1.65
C LYS A 91 -26.19 9.49 2.64
#